data_AF-A0A246BNM2-F1
#
_entry.id   AF-A0A246BNM2-F1
#
_cell.length_a   1.000
_cell.length_b   1.000
_cell.length_c   1.000
_cell.angle_alpha   90.00
_cell.angle_beta   90.00
_cell.angle_gamma   90.00
#
_symmetry.space_group_name_H-M   'P 1'
#
loop_
_entity.id
_entity.type
_entity.pdbx_description
1 polymer ?
#
loop_
_entity_poly.entity_id
_entity_poly.type
_entity_poly.pdbx_seq_one_letter_code
_entity_poly.pdbx_strand_id
1 'polypeptide(L)'
;MSDLDFLLTFLAAGASLYSLFTLRSDARRLHYRDRRGFWLGVLPLLLGVAVTAALLLLPLLTGVTLNWAPVVALAVAVAVAGLTWWVDLEPGRVLRVRATRR
;
A
#
# COMPACT_ATOMS: atom_id res chain seq x y z
N MET A 1 -18.91 -0.45 -16.94
CA MET A 1 -18.24 -0.91 -15.71
C MET A 1 -19.12 -2.01 -15.14
N SER A 2 -18.57 -3.21 -14.94
CA SER A 2 -19.33 -4.37 -14.46
C SER A 2 -19.41 -4.41 -12.93
N ASP A 3 -20.36 -5.16 -12.38
CA ASP A 3 -20.48 -5.37 -10.92
C ASP A 3 -19.20 -5.97 -10.32
N LEU A 4 -18.52 -6.83 -11.10
CA LEU A 4 -17.21 -7.37 -10.73
C LEU A 4 -16.16 -6.26 -10.60
N ASP A 5 -16.11 -5.31 -11.53
CA ASP A 5 -15.14 -4.20 -11.48
C ASP A 5 -15.35 -3.33 -10.24
N PHE A 6 -16.61 -3.10 -9.85
CA PHE A 6 -16.94 -2.41 -8.61
C PHE A 6 -16.46 -3.19 -7.38
N LEU A 7 -16.74 -4.48 -7.30
CA LEU A 7 -16.29 -5.33 -6.20
C LEU A 7 -14.75 -5.31 -6.06
N LEU A 8 -14.04 -5.48 -7.17
CA LEU A 8 -12.57 -5.47 -7.20
C LEU A 8 -12.01 -4.11 -6.77
N THR A 9 -12.65 -3.02 -7.20
CA THR A 9 -12.29 -1.65 -6.81
C THR A 9 -12.46 -1.44 -5.32
N PHE A 10 -13.59 -1.87 -4.74
CA PHE A 10 -13.83 -1.77 -3.30
C PHE A 10 -12.83 -2.58 -2.47
N LEU A 11 -12.53 -3.82 -2.89
CA LEU A 11 -11.55 -4.67 -2.21
C LEU A 11 -10.14 -4.07 -2.28
N ALA A 12 -9.73 -3.58 -3.46
CA ALA A 12 -8.43 -2.94 -3.65
C ALA A 12 -8.31 -1.67 -2.78
N ALA A 13 -9.35 -0.83 -2.78
CA ALA A 13 -9.40 0.37 -1.94
C ALA A 13 -9.32 0.02 -0.45
N GLY A 14 -10.06 -0.99 0.01
CA GLY A 14 -10.04 -1.46 1.39
C GLY A 14 -8.65 -1.95 1.83
N ALA A 15 -7.98 -2.77 1.00
CA ALA A 15 -6.63 -3.26 1.29
C ALA A 15 -5.58 -2.14 1.31
N SER A 16 -5.70 -1.15 0.41
CA SER A 16 -4.84 0.03 0.40
C SER A 16 -5.07 0.93 1.63
N LEU A 17 -6.32 1.13 2.04
CA LEU A 17 -6.65 1.86 3.27
C LEU A 17 -6.11 1.16 4.51
N TYR A 18 -6.30 -0.16 4.62
CA TYR A 18 -5.69 -0.97 5.69
C TYR A 18 -4.18 -0.71 5.76
N SER A 19 -3.49 -0.78 4.62
CA SER A 19 -2.03 -0.58 4.57
C SER A 19 -1.62 0.81 5.09
N LEU A 20 -2.35 1.86 4.69
CA LEU A 20 -2.08 3.24 5.13
C LEU A 20 -2.29 3.43 6.65
N PHE A 21 -3.40 2.91 7.18
CA PHE A 21 -3.72 3.05 8.60
C PHE A 21 -2.74 2.27 9.48
N THR A 22 -2.39 1.05 9.06
CA THR A 22 -1.43 0.19 9.76
C THR A 22 -0.04 0.84 9.80
N LEU A 23 0.50 1.27 8.65
CA LEU A 23 1.81 1.94 8.61
C LEU A 23 1.85 3.23 9.45
N ARG A 24 0.73 3.97 9.48
CA ARG A 24 0.60 5.17 10.33
C ARG A 24 0.60 4.81 11.82
N SER A 25 -0.07 3.72 12.20
CA SER A 25 -0.07 3.19 13.57
C SER A 25 1.34 2.77 13.98
N ASP A 26 2.05 2.02 13.13
CA ASP A 26 3.41 1.55 13.36
C ASP A 26 4.40 2.69 13.59
N ALA A 27 4.35 3.71 12.73
CA ALA A 27 5.19 4.89 12.86
C ALA A 27 4.97 5.63 14.19
N ARG A 28 3.77 5.59 14.77
CA ARG A 28 3.46 6.21 16.07
C ARG A 28 4.06 5.44 17.24
N ARG A 29 4.14 4.11 17.14
CA ARG A 29 4.75 3.23 18.15
C ARG A 29 6.27 3.37 18.23
N LEU A 30 6.90 3.80 17.13
CA LEU A 30 8.34 4.04 17.06
C LEU A 30 8.76 5.37 17.72
N HIS A 31 9.98 5.34 18.29
CA HIS A 31 10.61 6.53 18.86
C HIS A 31 10.85 7.60 17.78
N TYR A 32 10.75 8.88 18.14
CA TYR A 32 10.74 9.98 17.17
C TYR A 32 11.97 10.01 16.26
N ARG A 33 13.13 9.62 16.81
CA ARG A 33 14.41 9.54 16.08
C ARG A 33 14.37 8.53 14.93
N ASP A 34 13.62 7.45 15.10
CA ASP A 34 13.59 6.32 14.15
C ASP A 34 12.50 6.46 13.09
N ARG A 35 11.54 7.36 13.29
CA ARG A 35 10.41 7.59 12.37
C ARG A 35 10.85 7.91 10.95
N ARG A 36 11.86 8.77 10.78
CA ARG A 36 12.40 9.10 9.46
C ARG A 36 13.04 7.88 8.79
N GLY A 37 13.69 7.02 9.59
CA GLY A 37 14.27 5.77 9.13
C GLY A 37 13.21 4.82 8.58
N PHE A 38 12.12 4.69 9.33
CA PHE A 38 10.96 3.84 9.03
C PHE A 38 10.25 4.29 7.76
N TRP A 39 9.86 5.57 7.65
CA TRP A 39 9.14 6.11 6.48
C TRP A 39 9.89 5.90 5.17
N LEU A 40 11.22 6.06 5.19
CA LEU A 40 12.06 5.79 4.03
C LEU A 40 12.17 4.30 3.71
N GLY A 41 12.06 3.41 4.70
CA GLY A 41 12.04 1.96 4.49
C GLY A 41 10.70 1.44 3.98
N VAL A 42 9.58 2.05 4.38
CA VAL A 42 8.23 1.70 3.89
C VAL A 42 7.81 2.49 2.65
N LEU A 43 8.67 3.38 2.14
CA LEU A 43 8.44 4.15 0.91
C LEU A 43 8.00 3.27 -0.28
N PRO A 44 8.58 2.08 -0.53
CA PRO A 44 8.12 1.21 -1.61
C PRO A 44 6.67 0.73 -1.44
N LEU A 45 6.22 0.51 -0.20
CA LEU A 45 4.82 0.14 0.09
C LEU A 45 3.88 1.31 -0.19
N LEU A 46 4.28 2.53 0.19
CA LEU A 46 3.52 3.75 -0.14
C LEU A 46 3.41 3.97 -1.65
N LEU A 47 4.46 3.68 -2.41
CA LEU A 47 4.41 3.70 -3.87
C LEU A 47 3.43 2.65 -4.41
N GLY A 48 3.40 1.44 -3.85
CA GLY A 48 2.40 0.43 -4.20
C GLY A 48 0.95 0.89 -3.93
N VAL A 49 0.71 1.57 -2.81
CA VAL A 49 -0.58 2.21 -2.52
C VAL A 49 -0.90 3.32 -3.54
N ALA A 50 0.08 4.15 -3.91
CA ALA A 50 -0.12 5.19 -4.91
C ALA A 50 -0.44 4.62 -6.30
N VAL A 51 0.24 3.53 -6.70
CA VAL A 51 -0.02 2.83 -7.96
C VAL A 51 -1.44 2.25 -7.99
N THR A 52 -1.89 1.63 -6.90
CA THR A 52 -3.26 1.13 -6.81
C THR A 52 -4.28 2.25 -6.92
N ALA A 53 -4.09 3.36 -6.19
CA ALA A 53 -4.96 4.53 -6.31
C ALA A 53 -4.98 5.10 -7.74
N ALA A 54 -3.82 5.19 -8.40
CA ALA A 54 -3.72 5.65 -9.77
C ALA A 54 -4.49 4.74 -10.73
N LEU A 55 -4.34 3.41 -10.62
CA LEU A 55 -5.06 2.45 -11.47
C LEU A 55 -6.57 2.51 -11.29
N LEU A 56 -7.06 2.77 -10.07
CA LEU A 56 -8.49 2.91 -9.79
C LEU A 56 -9.07 4.24 -10.29
N LEU A 57 -8.29 5.32 -10.25
CA LEU A 57 -8.74 6.65 -10.66
C LEU A 57 -8.56 6.93 -12.16
N LEU A 58 -7.63 6.25 -12.83
CA LEU A 58 -7.31 6.49 -14.24
C LEU A 58 -8.54 6.39 -15.17
N PRO A 59 -9.43 5.39 -15.06
CA PRO A 59 -10.62 5.32 -15.90
C PRO A 59 -11.58 6.49 -15.68
N LEU A 60 -11.70 6.96 -14.43
CA LEU A 60 -12.54 8.10 -14.07
C LEU A 60 -12.01 9.41 -14.66
N LEU A 61 -10.69 9.57 -14.70
CA LEU A 61 -10.03 10.79 -15.18
C LEU A 61 -9.94 10.87 -16.71
N THR A 62 -9.83 9.72 -17.38
CA THR A 62 -9.55 9.65 -18.83
C THR A 62 -10.76 9.20 -19.65
N GLY A 63 -11.80 8.65 -19.01
CA GLY A 63 -12.94 8.03 -19.69
C GLY A 63 -12.60 6.71 -20.39
N VAL A 64 -11.34 6.22 -20.27
CA VAL A 64 -10.89 4.98 -20.90
C VAL A 64 -11.22 3.79 -19.99
N THR A 65 -12.02 2.85 -20.50
CA THR A 65 -12.35 1.61 -19.77
C THR A 65 -11.21 0.60 -19.88
N LEU A 66 -10.37 0.52 -18.86
CA LEU A 66 -9.30 -0.48 -18.75
C LEU A 66 -9.79 -1.68 -17.93
N ASN A 67 -10.34 -2.69 -18.60
CA ASN A 67 -10.94 -3.86 -17.93
C ASN A 67 -9.96 -4.67 -17.06
N TRP A 68 -8.65 -4.56 -17.32
CA TRP A 68 -7.61 -5.22 -16.53
C TRP A 68 -7.17 -4.42 -15.30
N ALA A 69 -7.46 -3.12 -15.25
CA ALA A 69 -6.97 -2.23 -14.19
C ALA A 69 -7.49 -2.61 -12.78
N PRO A 70 -8.78 -2.97 -12.57
CA PRO A 70 -9.27 -3.36 -11.24
C PRO A 70 -8.60 -4.64 -10.73
N VAL A 71 -8.34 -5.61 -11.60
CA VAL A 71 -7.67 -6.87 -11.26
C VAL A 71 -6.22 -6.61 -10.85
N VAL A 72 -5.49 -5.81 -11.63
CA VAL A 72 -4.10 -5.45 -11.31
C VAL A 72 -4.04 -4.61 -10.03
N ALA A 73 -4.96 -3.66 -9.85
CA ALA A 73 -5.06 -2.87 -8.63
C ALA A 73 -5.29 -3.75 -7.40
N LEU A 74 -6.17 -4.74 -7.49
CA LEU A 74 -6.40 -5.68 -6.39
C LEU A 74 -5.15 -6.51 -6.08
N ALA A 75 -4.48 -7.07 -7.10
CA ALA A 75 -3.30 -7.90 -6.90
C ALA A 75 -2.17 -7.11 -6.19
N VAL A 76 -1.94 -5.86 -6.63
CA VAL A 76 -0.97 -4.98 -5.98
C VAL A 76 -1.43 -4.62 -4.57
N ALA A 77 -2.70 -4.28 -4.36
CA ALA A 77 -3.21 -3.90 -3.04
C ALA A 77 -3.09 -5.05 -2.03
N VAL A 78 -3.37 -6.29 -2.44
CA VAL A 78 -3.21 -7.49 -1.60
C VAL A 78 -1.74 -7.75 -1.29
N ALA A 79 -0.84 -7.65 -2.28
CA ALA A 79 0.59 -7.81 -2.06
C ALA A 79 1.13 -6.75 -1.07
N VAL A 80 0.73 -5.49 -1.24
CA VAL A 80 1.09 -4.39 -0.34
C VAL A 80 0.53 -4.64 1.06
N ALA A 81 -0.73 -5.03 1.19
CA ALA A 81 -1.35 -5.32 2.49
C ALA A 81 -0.65 -6.48 3.21
N GLY A 82 -0.27 -7.54 2.50
CA GLY A 82 0.50 -8.65 3.06
C GLY A 82 1.88 -8.21 3.55
N LEU A 83 2.58 -7.37 2.78
CA LEU A 83 3.86 -6.80 3.21
C LEU A 83 3.70 -5.81 4.38
N THR A 84 2.62 -5.04 4.41
CA THR A 84 2.32 -4.15 5.53
C THR A 84 2.01 -4.94 6.79
N TRP A 85 1.26 -6.02 6.70
CA TRP A 85 1.03 -6.94 7.82
C TRP A 85 2.35 -7.51 8.35
N TRP A 86 3.28 -7.87 7.47
CA TRP A 86 4.62 -8.31 7.87
C TRP A 86 5.44 -7.24 8.58
N VAL A 87 5.23 -5.96 8.26
CA VAL A 87 5.84 -4.80 8.94
C VAL A 87 5.22 -4.57 10.32
N ASP A 88 3.89 -4.67 10.42
CA ASP A 88 3.11 -4.49 11.66
C ASP A 88 3.55 -5.46 12.77
N LEU A 89 3.86 -6.71 12.41
CA LEU A 89 4.38 -7.72 13.35
C LEU A 89 5.63 -7.25 14.11
N GLU A 90 6.54 -6.53 13.44
CA GLU A 90 7.76 -6.03 14.07
C GLU A 90 8.31 -4.79 13.33
N PRO A 91 7.87 -3.57 13.67
CA PRO A 91 8.22 -2.37 12.90
C PRO A 91 9.73 -2.05 12.93
N GLY A 92 10.44 -2.49 13.98
CA GLY A 92 11.90 -2.38 14.09
C GLY A 92 12.67 -3.18 13.02
N ARG A 93 12.05 -4.19 12.39
CA ARG A 93 12.64 -4.94 11.26
C ARG A 93 13.00 -4.03 10.10
N VAL A 94 12.14 -3.07 9.76
CA VAL A 94 12.36 -2.16 8.62
C VAL A 94 13.66 -1.38 8.79
N LEU A 95 13.94 -0.94 10.02
CA LEU A 95 15.15 -0.22 10.37
C LEU A 95 16.39 -1.12 10.30
N ARG A 96 16.30 -2.36 10.80
CA ARG A 96 17.38 -3.36 10.75
C ARG A 96 17.77 -3.69 9.31
N VAL A 97 16.80 -4.02 8.45
CA VAL A 97 17.03 -4.34 7.03
C VAL A 97 17.70 -3.18 6.30
N ARG A 98 17.32 -1.94 6.63
CA ARG A 98 17.92 -0.75 6.05
C ARG A 98 19.34 -0.52 6.55
N ALA A 99 19.61 -0.76 7.82
CA ALA A 99 20.95 -0.65 8.40
C ALA A 99 21.92 -1.70 7.80
N THR A 100 21.44 -2.88 7.42
CA THR A 100 22.26 -3.91 6.74
C THR A 100 22.59 -3.58 5.29
N ARG A 101 21.82 -2.69 4.65
CA ARG A 101 22.03 -2.25 3.25
C ARG A 101 22.89 -0.98 3.13
N ARG A 102 23.37 -0.43 4.24
CA ARG A 102 24.33 0.68 4.30
C ARG A 102 25.70 0.14 4.61
#